data_AF-A0AAU4EAE1-F1
#
_entry.id   AF-A0AAU4EAE1-F1
#
_cell.length_a   1.000
_cell.length_b   1.000
_cell.length_c   1.000
_cell.angle_alpha   90.00
_cell.angle_beta   90.00
_cell.angle_gamma   90.00
#
_symmetry.space_group_name_H-M   'P 1'
#
loop_
_entity.id
_entity.type
_entity.pdbx_description
1 polymer ?
#
loop_
_entity_poly.entity_id
_entity_poly.type
_entity_poly.pdbx_seq_one_letter_code
_entity_poly.pdbx_strand_id
1 'polypeptide(L)'
;MTTEAEFDQWAAQLAAGGFDPGPAVGPVQSAGAGDFRFHRFALLTAHPTAGLHEVHGLIGERYVRTGGPAGYLGYPTTDETGAGAGRFNRFEFQGAALTWHPVFGVHEVRGRIGEVYRDSGGPGGPWGYPITDEYPDGAVNRSSDFEGGTLAWTPAEDVLEIFAPAPGTLTPAAGDWPRVPTDERLRYAVGQLVLRYGFPLNGAAGVVGNLWAESGVIPPRIEGSSEGQPQRAQDFSGVVTDFTPDQIMLRPNPGGPRLPGVGLAQWTSAARRAGVFTHVYQGRPHGAEALRSMDAQLDYLTGELAASYPGVSAVVMNPAVTVEQASDEVVYTFEVPGAILSGGRKLPRTDPAVQAVFTQRRAPSRRARVAFAGP
;
A
#
# COMPACT_ATOMS: atom_id res chain seq x y z
N MET A 1 -17.76 -30.83 -28.52
CA MET A 1 -16.37 -30.47 -28.84
C MET A 1 -16.45 -29.35 -29.86
N THR A 2 -16.02 -28.17 -29.44
CA THR A 2 -15.93 -26.96 -30.25
C THR A 2 -14.77 -27.11 -31.23
N THR A 3 -15.01 -26.76 -32.48
CA THR A 3 -14.04 -26.91 -33.58
C THR A 3 -13.07 -25.73 -33.63
N GLU A 4 -11.92 -25.93 -34.30
CA GLU A 4 -10.96 -24.84 -34.55
C GLU A 4 -11.60 -23.68 -35.33
N ALA A 5 -12.46 -24.00 -36.30
CA ALA A 5 -13.16 -23.00 -37.11
C ALA A 5 -14.11 -22.12 -36.27
N GLU A 6 -14.76 -22.69 -35.25
CA GLU A 6 -15.61 -21.94 -34.33
C GLU A 6 -14.79 -20.99 -33.45
N PHE A 7 -13.62 -21.42 -32.96
CA PHE A 7 -12.69 -20.54 -32.25
C PHE A 7 -12.12 -19.44 -33.15
N ASP A 8 -11.77 -19.76 -34.40
CA ASP A 8 -11.27 -18.77 -35.36
C ASP A 8 -12.35 -17.72 -35.70
N GLN A 9 -13.60 -18.16 -35.86
CA GLN A 9 -14.73 -17.27 -36.07
C GLN A 9 -14.95 -16.33 -34.88
N TRP A 10 -14.90 -16.86 -33.65
CA TRP A 10 -15.08 -16.06 -32.45
C TRP A 10 -13.91 -15.08 -32.22
N ALA A 11 -12.67 -15.51 -32.46
CA ALA A 11 -11.50 -14.63 -32.42
C ALA A 11 -11.66 -13.45 -33.40
N ALA A 12 -12.18 -13.68 -34.60
CA ALA A 12 -12.48 -12.62 -35.56
C ALA A 12 -13.58 -11.66 -35.08
N GLN A 13 -14.60 -12.17 -34.36
CA GLN A 13 -15.65 -11.34 -33.76
C GLN A 13 -15.11 -10.45 -32.64
N LEU A 14 -14.27 -11.00 -31.75
CA LEU A 14 -13.60 -10.23 -30.71
C LEU A 14 -12.73 -9.11 -31.32
N ALA A 15 -11.95 -9.43 -32.35
CA ALA A 15 -11.11 -8.46 -33.05
C ALA A 15 -11.93 -7.32 -33.67
N ALA A 16 -13.07 -7.64 -34.30
CA ALA A 16 -14.01 -6.65 -34.82
C ALA A 16 -14.64 -5.80 -33.69
N GLY A 17 -14.76 -6.36 -32.49
CA GLY A 17 -15.23 -5.69 -31.27
C GLY A 17 -14.18 -4.87 -30.53
N GLY A 18 -12.93 -4.81 -31.02
CA GLY A 18 -11.85 -4.01 -30.43
C GLY A 18 -10.91 -4.76 -29.50
N PHE A 19 -11.03 -6.08 -29.39
CA PHE A 19 -10.09 -6.94 -28.69
C PHE A 19 -9.51 -7.99 -29.64
N ASP A 20 -8.26 -7.82 -30.08
CA ASP A 20 -7.59 -8.81 -30.93
C ASP A 20 -6.85 -9.86 -30.07
N PRO A 21 -7.35 -11.11 -29.95
CA PRO A 21 -6.65 -12.16 -29.21
C PRO A 21 -5.35 -12.59 -29.92
N GLY A 22 -5.14 -12.19 -31.18
CA GLY A 22 -4.02 -12.59 -32.02
C GLY A 22 -4.19 -13.98 -32.64
N PRO A 23 -3.19 -14.44 -33.39
CA PRO A 23 -3.24 -15.75 -34.05
C PRO A 23 -3.31 -16.87 -33.02
N ALA A 24 -4.00 -17.96 -33.38
CA ALA A 24 -4.03 -19.18 -32.59
C ALA A 24 -2.64 -19.78 -32.38
N VAL A 25 -2.42 -20.35 -31.20
CA VAL A 25 -1.20 -21.03 -30.78
C VAL A 25 -1.54 -22.49 -30.49
N GLY A 26 -1.43 -23.32 -31.53
CA GLY A 26 -1.71 -24.74 -31.45
C GLY A 26 -3.20 -25.11 -31.63
N PRO A 27 -3.51 -26.41 -31.46
CA PRO A 27 -4.85 -26.94 -31.65
C PRO A 27 -5.77 -26.60 -30.46
N VAL A 28 -7.07 -26.79 -30.67
CA VAL A 28 -8.06 -26.81 -29.58
C VAL A 28 -7.73 -27.95 -28.61
N GLN A 29 -7.84 -27.67 -27.31
CA GLN A 29 -7.65 -28.64 -26.23
C GLN A 29 -8.95 -28.77 -25.44
N SER A 30 -9.18 -29.94 -24.85
CA SER A 30 -10.36 -30.18 -24.00
C SER A 30 -9.93 -30.35 -22.55
N ALA A 31 -10.73 -29.78 -21.64
CA ALA A 31 -10.61 -30.02 -20.20
C ALA A 31 -12.01 -30.18 -19.61
N GLY A 32 -12.27 -31.35 -19.01
CA GLY A 32 -13.60 -31.68 -18.49
C GLY A 32 -14.67 -31.64 -19.60
N ALA A 33 -15.73 -30.86 -19.39
CA ALA A 33 -16.85 -30.74 -20.33
C ALA A 33 -16.66 -29.64 -21.39
N GLY A 34 -15.60 -28.84 -21.31
CA GLY A 34 -15.33 -27.73 -22.21
C GLY A 34 -14.09 -27.90 -23.08
N ASP A 35 -13.91 -26.92 -23.96
CA ASP A 35 -12.77 -26.79 -24.86
C ASP A 35 -12.14 -25.40 -24.73
N PHE A 36 -10.85 -25.28 -25.04
CA PHE A 36 -10.14 -24.01 -25.02
C PHE A 36 -9.04 -23.97 -26.09
N ARG A 37 -8.64 -22.77 -26.47
CA ARG A 37 -7.56 -22.55 -27.42
C ARG A 37 -6.70 -21.36 -27.01
N PHE A 38 -5.39 -21.56 -27.01
CA PHE A 38 -4.45 -20.46 -26.83
C PHE A 38 -4.39 -19.62 -28.09
N HIS A 39 -4.38 -18.31 -27.90
CA HIS A 39 -4.05 -17.31 -28.90
C HIS A 39 -2.87 -16.48 -28.38
N ARG A 40 -2.23 -15.72 -29.25
CA ARG A 40 -1.01 -14.97 -28.90
C ARG A 40 -1.18 -14.04 -27.69
N PHE A 41 -2.36 -13.45 -27.52
CA PHE A 41 -2.65 -12.47 -26.47
C PHE A 41 -3.79 -12.87 -25.54
N ALA A 42 -4.38 -14.05 -25.74
CA ALA A 42 -5.55 -14.49 -25.00
C ALA A 42 -5.62 -16.01 -24.87
N LEU A 43 -6.36 -16.48 -23.87
CA LEU A 43 -6.92 -17.81 -23.84
C LEU A 43 -8.43 -17.71 -24.12
N LEU A 44 -8.88 -18.33 -25.19
CA LEU A 44 -10.29 -18.42 -25.54
C LEU A 44 -10.87 -19.74 -25.01
N THR A 45 -12.00 -19.69 -24.33
CA THR A 45 -12.61 -20.86 -23.71
C THR A 45 -14.08 -21.03 -24.12
N ALA A 46 -14.52 -22.28 -24.22
CA ALA A 46 -15.87 -22.66 -24.57
C ALA A 46 -16.36 -23.75 -23.61
N HIS A 47 -17.35 -23.43 -22.77
CA HIS A 47 -17.92 -24.36 -21.80
C HIS A 47 -19.44 -24.45 -21.94
N PRO A 48 -20.06 -25.65 -21.84
CA PRO A 48 -21.50 -25.81 -22.07
C PRO A 48 -22.41 -24.97 -21.16
N THR A 49 -21.97 -24.68 -19.93
CA THR A 49 -22.76 -23.90 -18.97
C THR A 49 -22.22 -22.49 -18.73
N ALA A 50 -20.90 -22.30 -18.75
CA ALA A 50 -20.33 -20.96 -18.57
C ALA A 50 -20.37 -20.14 -19.86
N GLY A 51 -20.35 -20.77 -21.04
CA GLY A 51 -20.39 -20.08 -22.33
C GLY A 51 -19.01 -19.87 -22.95
N LEU A 52 -18.92 -18.87 -23.83
CA LEU A 52 -17.68 -18.47 -24.49
C LEU A 52 -17.08 -17.27 -23.74
N HIS A 53 -15.84 -17.41 -23.25
CA HIS A 53 -15.16 -16.36 -22.48
C HIS A 53 -13.66 -16.30 -22.72
N GLU A 54 -13.13 -15.09 -22.85
CA GLU A 54 -11.71 -14.83 -22.98
C GLU A 54 -11.05 -14.40 -21.66
N VAL A 55 -9.78 -14.78 -21.53
CA VAL A 55 -8.91 -14.31 -20.44
C VAL A 55 -7.61 -13.84 -21.06
N HIS A 56 -7.14 -12.63 -20.72
CA HIS A 56 -5.99 -12.03 -21.39
C HIS A 56 -5.12 -11.21 -20.44
N GLY A 57 -4.05 -10.62 -20.99
CA GLY A 57 -3.11 -9.79 -20.24
C GLY A 57 -2.56 -10.49 -18.98
N LEU A 58 -2.36 -9.70 -17.91
CA LEU A 58 -1.78 -10.19 -16.67
C LEU A 58 -2.70 -11.18 -15.93
N ILE A 59 -4.03 -11.06 -16.09
CA ILE A 59 -4.99 -12.02 -15.52
C ILE A 59 -4.85 -13.37 -16.23
N GLY A 60 -4.78 -13.37 -17.56
CA GLY A 60 -4.56 -14.56 -18.37
C GLY A 60 -3.25 -15.26 -18.03
N GLU A 61 -2.16 -14.50 -17.85
CA GLU A 61 -0.88 -15.05 -17.40
C GLU A 61 -0.97 -15.72 -16.03
N ARG A 62 -1.69 -15.12 -15.06
CA ARG A 62 -1.92 -15.73 -13.74
C ARG A 62 -2.80 -16.98 -13.86
N TYR A 63 -3.88 -16.92 -14.64
CA TYR A 63 -4.82 -18.03 -14.83
C TYR A 63 -4.16 -19.27 -15.47
N VAL A 64 -3.28 -19.08 -16.45
CA VAL A 64 -2.52 -20.20 -17.03
C VAL A 64 -1.61 -20.86 -15.99
N ARG A 65 -1.01 -20.08 -15.08
CA ARG A 65 -0.17 -20.61 -13.99
C ARG A 65 -0.95 -21.41 -12.95
N THR A 66 -2.26 -21.18 -12.81
CA THR A 66 -3.14 -21.98 -11.92
C THR A 66 -3.62 -23.28 -12.59
N GLY A 67 -3.17 -23.56 -13.83
CA GLY A 67 -3.56 -24.73 -14.62
C GLY A 67 -4.65 -24.45 -15.66
N GLY A 68 -5.08 -23.19 -15.83
CA GLY A 68 -6.12 -22.81 -16.78
C GLY A 68 -7.44 -23.57 -16.56
N PRO A 69 -8.16 -23.96 -17.64
CA PRO A 69 -9.44 -24.65 -17.52
C PRO A 69 -9.38 -26.03 -16.86
N ALA A 70 -8.21 -26.68 -16.86
CA ALA A 70 -7.97 -27.93 -16.13
C ALA A 70 -7.57 -27.70 -14.66
N GLY A 71 -7.33 -26.45 -14.28
CA GLY A 71 -6.92 -26.05 -12.93
C GLY A 71 -8.08 -25.93 -11.95
N TYR A 72 -7.76 -25.54 -10.72
CA TYR A 72 -8.73 -25.47 -9.62
C TYR A 72 -9.74 -24.32 -9.74
N LEU A 73 -9.49 -23.35 -10.62
CA LEU A 73 -10.42 -22.25 -10.90
C LEU A 73 -11.54 -22.67 -11.86
N GLY A 74 -11.32 -23.68 -12.70
CA GLY A 74 -12.27 -24.09 -13.75
C GLY A 74 -12.33 -23.09 -14.90
N TYR A 75 -13.42 -23.09 -15.66
CA TYR A 75 -13.59 -22.13 -16.77
C TYR A 75 -13.91 -20.72 -16.27
N PRO A 76 -13.53 -19.67 -17.01
CA PRO A 76 -14.06 -18.34 -16.76
C PRO A 76 -15.58 -18.29 -17.00
N THR A 77 -16.26 -17.41 -16.27
CA THR A 77 -17.71 -17.12 -16.37
C THR A 77 -17.99 -15.69 -16.80
N THR A 78 -16.93 -14.93 -17.05
CA THR A 78 -16.96 -13.59 -17.62
C THR A 78 -15.77 -13.42 -18.54
N ASP A 79 -15.98 -12.60 -19.55
CA ASP A 79 -14.95 -11.88 -20.30
C ASP A 79 -14.16 -10.97 -19.33
N GLU A 80 -12.99 -10.50 -19.74
CA GLU A 80 -12.19 -9.61 -18.89
C GLU A 80 -12.88 -8.24 -18.78
N THR A 81 -13.50 -8.01 -17.63
CA THR A 81 -14.42 -6.89 -17.40
C THR A 81 -13.71 -5.75 -16.68
N GLY A 82 -13.93 -4.52 -17.16
CA GLY A 82 -13.40 -3.32 -16.49
C GLY A 82 -14.09 -3.05 -15.16
N ALA A 83 -13.32 -2.69 -14.15
CA ALA A 83 -13.82 -2.16 -12.90
C ALA A 83 -12.93 -0.98 -12.52
N GLY A 84 -13.42 0.26 -12.64
CA GLY A 84 -12.62 1.46 -12.36
C GLY A 84 -11.28 1.52 -13.12
N ALA A 85 -10.18 1.59 -12.37
CA ALA A 85 -8.81 1.58 -12.89
C ALA A 85 -8.27 0.16 -13.16
N GLY A 86 -8.96 -0.87 -12.68
CA GLY A 86 -8.58 -2.27 -12.81
C GLY A 86 -9.50 -3.08 -13.72
N ARG A 87 -9.26 -4.39 -13.72
CA ARG A 87 -9.97 -5.39 -14.53
C ARG A 87 -10.15 -6.68 -13.75
N PHE A 88 -11.14 -7.51 -14.09
CA PHE A 88 -11.32 -8.81 -13.44
C PHE A 88 -11.92 -9.87 -14.39
N ASN A 89 -11.66 -11.14 -14.08
CA ASN A 89 -12.43 -12.30 -14.56
C ASN A 89 -12.98 -13.08 -13.37
N ARG A 90 -14.17 -13.66 -13.53
CA ARG A 90 -14.76 -14.61 -12.57
C ARG A 90 -14.65 -16.03 -13.09
N PHE A 91 -14.59 -17.01 -12.20
CA PHE A 91 -14.42 -18.42 -12.53
C PHE A 91 -15.49 -19.30 -11.86
N GLU A 92 -15.69 -20.49 -12.41
CA GLU A 92 -16.78 -21.41 -12.03
C GLU A 92 -16.72 -21.86 -10.58
N PHE A 93 -15.52 -22.08 -10.04
CA PHE A 93 -15.36 -22.77 -8.76
C PHE A 93 -15.08 -21.82 -7.61
N GLN A 94 -15.66 -22.14 -6.45
CA GLN A 94 -15.38 -21.51 -5.16
C GLN A 94 -15.56 -19.98 -5.16
N GLY A 95 -16.51 -19.45 -5.94
CA GLY A 95 -16.71 -18.01 -6.03
C GLY A 95 -15.46 -17.24 -6.48
N ALA A 96 -14.55 -17.90 -7.22
CA ALA A 96 -13.23 -17.35 -7.47
C ALA A 96 -13.24 -16.22 -8.51
N ALA A 97 -12.38 -15.24 -8.28
CA ALA A 97 -12.08 -14.18 -9.24
C ALA A 97 -10.58 -13.86 -9.23
N LEU A 98 -10.06 -13.52 -10.39
CA LEU A 98 -8.75 -12.89 -10.53
C LEU A 98 -8.98 -11.43 -10.88
N THR A 99 -8.40 -10.54 -10.09
CA THR A 99 -8.55 -9.09 -10.26
C THR A 99 -7.18 -8.47 -10.48
N TRP A 100 -7.05 -7.63 -11.50
CA TRP A 100 -5.86 -6.82 -11.75
C TRP A 100 -6.12 -5.36 -11.41
N HIS A 101 -5.15 -4.74 -10.74
CA HIS A 101 -5.08 -3.29 -10.55
C HIS A 101 -3.65 -2.80 -10.88
N PRO A 102 -3.47 -1.61 -11.50
CA PRO A 102 -2.14 -1.08 -11.83
C PRO A 102 -1.19 -0.95 -10.64
N VAL A 103 -1.72 -0.78 -9.42
CA VAL A 103 -0.91 -0.65 -8.19
C VAL A 103 -0.69 -1.98 -7.49
N PHE A 104 -1.71 -2.83 -7.39
CA PHE A 104 -1.66 -4.05 -6.58
C PHE A 104 -1.24 -5.28 -7.37
N GLY A 105 -1.34 -5.24 -8.70
CA GLY A 105 -1.08 -6.40 -9.55
C GLY A 105 -2.30 -7.32 -9.60
N VAL A 106 -2.07 -8.62 -9.86
CA VAL A 106 -3.13 -9.63 -10.03
C VAL A 106 -3.29 -10.43 -8.74
N HIS A 107 -4.50 -10.38 -8.17
CA HIS A 107 -4.84 -11.12 -6.96
C HIS A 107 -6.05 -12.06 -7.12
N GLU A 108 -5.93 -13.23 -6.51
CA GLU A 108 -7.00 -14.22 -6.42
C GLU A 108 -7.80 -14.05 -5.12
N VAL A 109 -9.12 -13.97 -5.27
CA VAL A 109 -10.08 -14.11 -4.17
C VAL A 109 -10.98 -15.30 -4.45
N ARG A 110 -11.20 -16.17 -3.47
CA ARG A 110 -11.97 -17.41 -3.63
C ARG A 110 -12.59 -17.87 -2.32
N GLY A 111 -13.20 -19.06 -2.36
CA GLY A 111 -13.93 -19.64 -1.25
C GLY A 111 -15.03 -18.72 -0.75
N ARG A 112 -15.31 -18.82 0.54
CA ARG A 112 -16.32 -18.00 1.19
C ARG A 112 -15.99 -16.50 1.16
N ILE A 113 -14.70 -16.14 1.25
CA ILE A 113 -14.26 -14.75 1.12
C ILE A 113 -14.59 -14.21 -0.27
N GLY A 114 -14.28 -14.96 -1.33
CA GLY A 114 -14.60 -14.60 -2.71
C GLY A 114 -16.10 -14.46 -2.95
N GLU A 115 -16.92 -15.32 -2.36
CA GLU A 115 -18.38 -15.20 -2.38
C GLU A 115 -18.86 -13.88 -1.75
N VAL A 116 -18.43 -13.58 -0.52
CA VAL A 116 -18.83 -12.35 0.20
C VAL A 116 -18.34 -11.09 -0.53
N TYR A 117 -17.11 -11.11 -1.03
CA TYR A 117 -16.55 -10.03 -1.82
C TYR A 117 -17.37 -9.77 -3.10
N ARG A 118 -17.71 -10.84 -3.82
CA ARG A 118 -18.51 -10.76 -5.04
C ARG A 118 -19.91 -10.22 -4.76
N ASP A 119 -20.56 -10.72 -3.70
CA ASP A 119 -21.92 -10.35 -3.33
C ASP A 119 -21.98 -8.91 -2.79
N SER A 120 -20.86 -8.39 -2.28
CA SER A 120 -20.67 -6.99 -1.90
C SER A 120 -20.41 -6.04 -3.09
N GLY A 121 -20.41 -6.54 -4.33
CA GLY A 121 -20.18 -5.74 -5.54
C GLY A 121 -18.76 -5.84 -6.12
N GLY A 122 -17.90 -6.68 -5.56
CA GLY A 122 -16.53 -6.91 -6.05
C GLY A 122 -15.69 -5.62 -6.06
N PRO A 123 -14.87 -5.38 -7.11
CA PRO A 123 -14.00 -4.21 -7.15
C PRO A 123 -14.74 -2.86 -7.23
N GLY A 124 -16.02 -2.87 -7.62
CA GLY A 124 -16.88 -1.68 -7.58
C GLY A 124 -17.62 -1.49 -6.25
N GLY A 125 -17.47 -2.44 -5.31
CA GLY A 125 -18.10 -2.44 -4.00
C GLY A 125 -17.27 -1.72 -2.92
N PRO A 126 -17.71 -1.77 -1.65
CA PRO A 126 -17.08 -1.06 -0.54
C PRO A 126 -15.67 -1.58 -0.20
N TRP A 127 -15.34 -2.80 -0.64
CA TRP A 127 -14.03 -3.41 -0.41
C TRP A 127 -12.96 -2.95 -1.41
N GLY A 128 -13.35 -2.45 -2.60
CA GLY A 128 -12.39 -2.08 -3.64
C GLY A 128 -11.60 -3.30 -4.18
N TYR A 129 -10.40 -3.10 -4.70
CA TYR A 129 -9.55 -4.18 -5.23
C TYR A 129 -8.90 -5.00 -4.11
N PRO A 130 -8.69 -6.31 -4.32
CA PRO A 130 -7.81 -7.11 -3.48
C PRO A 130 -6.35 -6.66 -3.59
N ILE A 131 -5.65 -6.71 -2.46
CA ILE A 131 -4.23 -6.36 -2.26
C ILE A 131 -3.39 -7.61 -1.99
N THR A 132 -4.04 -8.70 -1.54
CA THR A 132 -3.40 -10.00 -1.32
C THR A 132 -4.23 -11.12 -1.96
N ASP A 133 -3.55 -12.23 -2.28
CA ASP A 133 -4.23 -13.51 -2.49
C ASP A 133 -4.73 -14.02 -1.12
N GLU A 134 -5.71 -14.93 -1.11
CA GLU A 134 -6.14 -15.56 0.14
C GLU A 134 -4.98 -16.26 0.87
N TYR A 135 -4.75 -15.90 2.14
CA TYR A 135 -3.66 -16.41 2.96
C TYR A 135 -4.16 -17.04 4.26
N PRO A 136 -3.42 -18.00 4.85
CA PRO A 136 -3.79 -18.61 6.12
C PRO A 136 -3.62 -17.63 7.29
N ASP A 137 -4.65 -17.53 8.14
CA ASP A 137 -4.69 -16.66 9.33
C ASP A 137 -4.88 -17.49 10.61
N GLY A 138 -3.95 -18.41 10.84
CA GLY A 138 -4.04 -19.47 11.83
C GLY A 138 -4.24 -20.85 11.19
N ALA A 139 -4.52 -21.87 12.01
CA ALA A 139 -4.52 -23.26 11.56
C ALA A 139 -5.58 -23.55 10.48
N VAL A 140 -6.75 -22.93 10.60
CA VAL A 140 -7.90 -23.18 9.73
C VAL A 140 -8.47 -21.92 9.07
N ASN A 141 -8.23 -20.74 9.65
CA ASN A 141 -8.80 -19.51 9.12
C ASN A 141 -8.09 -19.04 7.86
N ARG A 142 -8.76 -18.19 7.11
CA ARG A 142 -8.28 -17.61 5.87
C ARG A 142 -8.58 -16.12 5.87
N SER A 143 -7.72 -15.32 5.28
CA SER A 143 -7.92 -13.87 5.18
C SER A 143 -7.50 -13.38 3.79
N SER A 144 -8.10 -12.29 3.35
CA SER A 144 -7.68 -11.55 2.16
C SER A 144 -7.81 -10.06 2.44
N ASP A 145 -6.81 -9.30 2.04
CA ASP A 145 -6.77 -7.85 2.23
C ASP A 145 -7.26 -7.15 0.96
N PHE A 146 -8.00 -6.08 1.15
CA PHE A 146 -8.60 -5.24 0.14
C PHE A 146 -8.36 -3.77 0.47
N GLU A 147 -8.58 -2.88 -0.50
CA GLU A 147 -8.51 -1.42 -0.28
C GLU A 147 -9.39 -0.94 0.88
N GLY A 148 -10.57 -1.55 1.00
CA GLY A 148 -11.58 -1.22 2.02
C GLY A 148 -11.43 -2.00 3.33
N GLY A 149 -10.45 -2.90 3.48
CA GLY A 149 -10.26 -3.70 4.70
C GLY A 149 -9.89 -5.14 4.45
N THR A 150 -10.06 -5.98 5.47
CA THR A 150 -9.78 -7.42 5.42
C THR A 150 -11.09 -8.19 5.53
N LEU A 151 -11.27 -9.17 4.64
CA LEU A 151 -12.27 -10.22 4.84
C LEU A 151 -11.57 -11.44 5.44
N ALA A 152 -11.98 -11.85 6.62
CA ALA A 152 -11.40 -12.98 7.34
C ALA A 152 -12.45 -14.07 7.52
N TRP A 153 -12.22 -15.25 6.94
CA TRP A 153 -13.07 -16.41 7.16
C TRP A 153 -12.58 -17.26 8.33
N THR A 154 -13.48 -17.60 9.23
CA THR A 154 -13.27 -18.60 10.29
C THR A 154 -14.37 -19.66 10.26
N PRO A 155 -14.09 -20.90 10.69
CA PRO A 155 -15.14 -21.91 10.83
C PRO A 155 -16.25 -21.54 11.84
N ALA A 156 -15.98 -20.62 12.77
CA ALA A 156 -16.89 -20.26 13.85
C ALA A 156 -17.83 -19.10 13.50
N GLU A 157 -17.36 -18.13 12.72
CA GLU A 157 -18.04 -16.86 12.49
C GLU A 157 -18.32 -16.57 11.00
N ASP A 158 -18.17 -17.57 10.14
CA ASP A 158 -18.22 -17.42 8.68
C ASP A 158 -17.21 -16.36 8.21
N VAL A 159 -17.60 -15.38 7.39
CA VAL A 159 -16.71 -14.27 7.00
C VAL A 159 -16.94 -13.07 7.90
N LEU A 160 -15.89 -12.71 8.63
CA LEU A 160 -15.77 -11.45 9.34
C LEU A 160 -15.38 -10.34 8.36
N GLU A 161 -16.23 -9.31 8.32
CA GLU A 161 -16.02 -8.09 7.55
C GLU A 161 -15.28 -7.06 8.40
N ILE A 162 -13.95 -6.99 8.25
CA ILE A 162 -13.09 -6.07 9.01
C ILE A 162 -12.75 -4.89 8.09
N PHE A 163 -13.61 -3.87 8.05
CA PHE A 163 -13.32 -2.67 7.26
C PHE A 163 -12.03 -2.00 7.75
N ALA A 164 -11.14 -1.70 6.81
CA ALA A 164 -10.14 -0.68 7.03
C ALA A 164 -10.93 0.60 7.29
N PRO A 165 -10.58 1.37 8.34
CA PRO A 165 -11.16 2.69 8.44
C PRO A 165 -10.80 3.40 7.14
N ALA A 166 -11.83 3.79 6.36
CA ALA A 166 -11.66 4.55 5.14
C ALA A 166 -10.56 5.62 5.32
N PRO A 167 -9.71 5.87 4.31
CA PRO A 167 -8.77 7.00 4.35
C PRO A 167 -9.52 8.26 4.82
N GLY A 168 -9.25 8.70 6.06
CA GLY A 168 -9.97 9.80 6.71
C GLY A 168 -11.03 9.46 7.78
N THR A 169 -11.34 8.21 8.12
CA THR A 169 -12.25 7.88 9.26
C THR A 169 -11.52 7.64 10.58
N LEU A 170 -10.19 7.47 10.54
CA LEU A 170 -9.30 7.65 11.70
C LEU A 170 -8.80 9.09 11.82
N THR A 171 -9.43 10.08 11.18
CA THR A 171 -9.17 11.45 11.62
C THR A 171 -9.73 11.58 13.04
N PRO A 172 -8.92 11.80 14.09
CA PRO A 172 -9.46 12.53 15.23
C PRO A 172 -10.03 13.84 14.66
N ALA A 173 -11.20 14.26 15.16
CA ALA A 173 -11.78 15.53 14.78
C ALA A 173 -10.69 16.63 14.78
N ALA A 174 -10.37 17.18 13.60
CA ALA A 174 -9.41 18.25 13.40
C ALA A 174 -7.91 17.98 13.68
N GLY A 175 -7.41 16.73 13.61
CA GLY A 175 -5.96 16.48 13.64
C GLY A 175 -5.31 16.55 15.04
N ASP A 176 -6.06 16.17 16.08
CA ASP A 176 -5.57 15.97 17.45
C ASP A 176 -4.78 14.66 17.61
N TRP A 177 -3.79 14.47 16.73
CA TRP A 177 -2.90 13.31 16.71
C TRP A 177 -2.18 13.01 18.04
N PRO A 178 -1.80 14.00 18.87
CA PRO A 178 -1.23 13.72 20.20
C PRO A 178 -2.11 12.86 21.10
N ARG A 179 -3.44 12.91 20.93
CA ARG A 179 -4.39 12.12 21.74
C ARG A 179 -4.72 10.77 21.13
N VAL A 180 -4.33 10.52 19.89
CA VAL A 180 -4.56 9.23 19.21
C VAL A 180 -3.57 8.20 19.76
N PRO A 181 -4.03 7.00 20.16
CA PRO A 181 -3.16 5.91 20.57
C PRO A 181 -2.06 5.64 19.53
N THR A 182 -0.86 5.31 20.00
CA THR A 182 0.31 5.11 19.13
C THR A 182 0.04 4.12 18.00
N ASP A 183 -0.57 2.97 18.29
CA ASP A 183 -0.83 1.95 17.27
C ASP A 183 -1.84 2.39 16.23
N GLU A 184 -2.79 3.26 16.58
CA GLU A 184 -3.72 3.86 15.61
C GLU A 184 -3.01 4.87 14.71
N ARG A 185 -2.10 5.69 15.25
CA ARG A 185 -1.24 6.57 14.44
C ARG A 185 -0.38 5.77 13.46
N LEU A 186 0.26 4.70 13.95
CA LEU A 186 1.09 3.82 13.13
C LEU A 186 0.26 3.15 12.02
N ARG A 187 -0.88 2.56 12.39
CA ARG A 187 -1.82 1.93 11.44
C ARG A 187 -2.25 2.91 10.37
N TYR A 188 -2.64 4.13 10.75
CA TYR A 188 -3.07 5.14 9.79
C TYR A 188 -1.95 5.53 8.83
N ALA A 189 -0.76 5.84 9.34
CA ALA A 189 0.36 6.25 8.50
C ALA A 189 0.83 5.12 7.57
N VAL A 190 0.91 3.88 8.05
CA VAL A 190 1.22 2.71 7.21
C VAL A 190 0.13 2.51 6.16
N GLY A 191 -1.14 2.62 6.55
CA GLY A 191 -2.27 2.50 5.64
C GLY A 191 -2.25 3.56 4.54
N GLN A 192 -1.91 4.82 4.85
CA GLN A 192 -1.73 5.84 3.81
C GLN A 192 -0.63 5.45 2.82
N LEU A 193 0.54 5.03 3.31
CA LEU A 193 1.65 4.63 2.44
C LEU A 193 1.30 3.43 1.54
N VAL A 194 0.63 2.42 2.10
CA VAL A 194 0.23 1.21 1.35
C VAL A 194 -0.89 1.53 0.37
N LEU A 195 -2.02 2.03 0.87
CA LEU A 195 -3.27 2.15 0.13
C LEU A 195 -3.24 3.30 -0.89
N ARG A 196 -2.55 4.40 -0.58
CA ARG A 196 -2.54 5.60 -1.43
C ARG A 196 -1.30 5.73 -2.29
N TYR A 197 -0.14 5.35 -1.75
CA TYR A 197 1.15 5.55 -2.41
C TYR A 197 1.78 4.25 -2.91
N GLY A 198 1.13 3.10 -2.74
CA GLY A 198 1.54 1.83 -3.30
C GLY A 198 2.80 1.24 -2.67
N PHE A 199 3.16 1.63 -1.45
CA PHE A 199 4.29 1.05 -0.75
C PHE A 199 3.96 -0.42 -0.38
N PRO A 200 4.87 -1.39 -0.59
CA PRO A 200 4.76 -2.69 0.05
C PRO A 200 4.69 -2.54 1.58
N LEU A 201 3.91 -3.38 2.26
CA LEU A 201 3.68 -3.30 3.71
C LEU A 201 4.99 -3.15 4.52
N ASN A 202 5.99 -3.97 4.23
CA ASN A 202 7.28 -3.92 4.93
C ASN A 202 8.04 -2.61 4.66
N GLY A 203 7.95 -2.08 3.44
CA GLY A 203 8.49 -0.78 3.08
C GLY A 203 7.83 0.35 3.85
N ALA A 204 6.50 0.40 3.82
CA ALA A 204 5.70 1.37 4.56
C ALA A 204 5.98 1.31 6.07
N ALA A 205 5.98 0.12 6.67
CA ALA A 205 6.26 -0.08 8.08
C ALA A 205 7.70 0.34 8.47
N GLY A 206 8.68 0.08 7.60
CA GLY A 206 10.06 0.53 7.78
C GLY A 206 10.21 2.06 7.78
N VAL A 207 9.46 2.75 6.91
CA VAL A 207 9.39 4.23 6.90
C VAL A 207 8.71 4.73 8.18
N VAL A 208 7.50 4.26 8.47
CA VAL A 208 6.68 4.77 9.59
C VAL A 208 7.30 4.46 10.96
N GLY A 209 7.97 3.32 11.11
CA GLY A 209 8.69 3.00 12.35
C GLY A 209 9.81 3.98 12.67
N ASN A 210 10.50 4.48 11.65
CA ASN A 210 11.50 5.54 11.80
C ASN A 210 10.85 6.90 12.10
N LEU A 211 9.76 7.26 11.40
CA LEU A 211 8.97 8.46 11.73
C LEU A 211 8.44 8.44 13.17
N TRP A 212 8.10 7.27 13.71
CA TRP A 212 7.73 7.14 15.11
C TRP A 212 8.87 7.47 16.05
N ALA A 213 10.08 7.00 15.75
CA ALA A 213 11.24 7.31 16.57
C ALA A 213 11.63 8.82 16.49
N GLU A 214 11.32 9.50 15.38
CA GLU A 214 11.54 10.94 15.23
C GLU A 214 10.45 11.80 15.87
N SER A 215 9.18 11.50 15.61
CA SER A 215 8.05 12.37 15.95
C SER A 215 6.95 11.73 16.77
N GLY A 216 7.05 10.42 17.04
CA GLY A 216 5.92 9.62 17.50
C GLY A 216 4.84 9.45 16.43
N VAL A 217 5.09 9.84 15.18
CA VAL A 217 4.04 9.99 14.14
C VAL A 217 2.99 11.03 14.58
N ILE A 218 3.47 12.17 15.10
CA ILE A 218 2.66 13.32 15.50
C ILE A 218 2.98 14.49 14.56
N PRO A 219 2.10 14.82 13.59
CA PRO A 219 2.32 15.89 12.62
C PRO A 219 2.68 17.27 13.24
N PRO A 220 2.07 17.72 14.37
CA PRO A 220 2.39 19.03 14.90
C PRO A 220 3.67 19.08 15.73
N ARG A 221 4.41 17.98 15.88
CA ARG A 221 5.57 17.89 16.79
C ARG A 221 6.75 18.70 16.26
N ILE A 222 7.33 19.51 17.12
CA ILE A 222 8.59 20.22 16.87
C ILE A 222 9.74 19.59 17.66
N GLU A 223 10.95 19.73 17.17
CA GLU A 223 12.14 19.14 17.77
C GLU A 223 12.34 19.64 19.21
N GLY A 224 12.56 18.70 20.13
CA GLY A 224 12.69 18.99 21.56
C GLY A 224 11.37 19.07 22.34
N SER A 225 10.22 18.92 21.69
CA SER A 225 8.92 18.86 22.38
C SER A 225 8.56 17.44 22.84
N SER A 226 7.65 17.34 23.82
CA SER A 226 7.05 16.06 24.23
C SER A 226 5.87 15.68 23.33
N GLU A 227 5.45 14.40 23.35
CA GLU A 227 4.28 13.94 22.60
C GLU A 227 2.99 14.67 23.04
N GLY A 228 2.79 14.86 24.34
CA GLY A 228 1.59 15.51 24.89
C GLY A 228 1.55 17.03 24.74
N GLN A 229 2.67 17.66 24.39
CA GLN A 229 2.78 19.11 24.18
C GLN A 229 3.62 19.37 22.92
N PRO A 230 3.11 19.01 21.73
CA PRO A 230 3.89 18.91 20.48
C PRO A 230 4.44 20.25 19.98
N GLN A 231 3.93 21.38 20.46
CA GLN A 231 4.35 22.72 20.04
C GLN A 231 5.01 23.52 21.19
N ARG A 232 5.30 22.86 22.32
CA ARG A 232 5.97 23.48 23.45
C ARG A 232 7.45 23.12 23.46
N ALA A 233 8.32 24.10 23.20
CA ALA A 233 9.76 23.91 23.12
C ALA A 233 10.52 25.17 23.56
N GLN A 234 11.85 25.08 23.61
CA GLN A 234 12.70 26.24 23.91
C GLN A 234 12.67 27.25 22.75
N ASP A 235 12.56 28.53 23.09
CA ASP A 235 12.88 29.64 22.18
C ASP A 235 14.40 29.90 22.13
N PHE A 236 14.82 30.86 21.31
CA PHE A 236 16.24 31.22 21.18
C PHE A 236 16.88 31.75 22.48
N SER A 237 16.09 32.17 23.47
CA SER A 237 16.56 32.57 24.81
C SER A 237 16.70 31.38 25.78
N GLY A 238 16.20 30.20 25.40
CA GLY A 238 16.17 28.99 26.22
C GLY A 238 14.91 28.84 27.05
N VAL A 239 13.94 29.75 26.94
CA VAL A 239 12.66 29.68 27.65
C VAL A 239 11.72 28.70 26.94
N VAL A 240 11.12 27.79 27.70
CA VAL A 240 10.14 26.84 27.16
C VAL A 240 8.77 27.51 27.05
N THR A 241 8.25 27.64 25.82
CA THR A 241 6.96 28.28 25.51
C THR A 241 6.20 27.49 24.44
N ASP A 242 4.90 27.75 24.32
CA ASP A 242 4.06 27.27 23.22
C ASP A 242 4.25 28.14 21.98
N PHE A 243 4.39 27.52 20.80
CA PHE A 243 4.50 28.21 19.51
C PHE A 243 3.24 28.01 18.66
N THR A 244 2.80 29.05 17.99
CA THR A 244 1.72 28.93 17.00
C THR A 244 2.21 28.23 15.73
N PRO A 245 1.30 27.61 14.94
CA PRO A 245 1.65 27.06 13.64
C PRO A 245 2.42 28.04 12.73
N ASP A 246 2.07 29.33 12.73
CA ASP A 246 2.76 30.36 11.96
C ASP A 246 4.17 30.66 12.50
N GLN A 247 4.36 30.69 13.82
CA GLN A 247 5.69 30.85 14.42
C GLN A 247 6.60 29.66 14.11
N ILE A 248 6.03 28.45 14.00
CA ILE A 248 6.76 27.24 13.61
C ILE A 248 7.12 27.29 12.12
N MET A 249 6.15 27.63 11.26
CA MET A 249 6.34 27.72 9.81
C MET A 249 7.37 28.79 9.44
N LEU A 250 7.18 30.02 9.91
CA LEU A 250 8.03 31.16 9.58
C LEU A 250 9.36 31.14 10.33
N ARG A 251 9.37 30.52 11.52
CA ARG A 251 10.51 30.43 12.43
C ARG A 251 11.26 31.78 12.58
N PRO A 252 10.57 32.88 12.94
CA PRO A 252 11.19 34.20 13.03
C PRO A 252 12.26 34.24 14.12
N ASN A 253 13.30 35.06 13.94
CA ASN A 253 14.35 35.24 14.94
C ASN A 253 14.44 36.71 15.38
N PRO A 254 14.22 37.04 16.67
CA PRO A 254 13.71 36.16 17.73
C PRO A 254 12.19 35.91 17.58
N GLY A 255 11.69 34.73 17.92
CA GLY A 255 10.24 34.47 17.98
C GLY A 255 9.76 33.06 17.61
N GLY A 256 10.62 32.23 17.01
CA GLY A 256 10.33 30.83 16.68
C GLY A 256 11.06 29.83 17.58
N PRO A 257 10.80 28.53 17.39
CA PRO A 257 11.46 27.47 18.13
C PRO A 257 12.97 27.43 17.85
N ARG A 258 13.74 27.22 18.93
CA ARG A 258 15.22 27.17 18.89
C ARG A 258 15.75 26.08 17.99
N LEU A 259 15.14 24.90 18.04
CA LEU A 259 15.52 23.77 17.21
C LEU A 259 14.75 23.80 15.88
N PRO A 260 15.34 23.31 14.78
CA PRO A 260 14.74 23.45 13.46
C PRO A 260 13.74 22.35 13.11
N GLY A 261 13.81 21.15 13.68
CA GLY A 261 12.99 20.02 13.25
C GLY A 261 11.49 20.26 13.43
N VAL A 262 10.73 19.88 12.41
CA VAL A 262 9.25 19.97 12.38
C VAL A 262 8.66 18.71 11.77
N GLY A 263 7.46 18.34 12.18
CA GLY A 263 6.65 17.34 11.50
C GLY A 263 7.12 15.89 11.67
N LEU A 264 6.53 15.01 10.87
CA LEU A 264 6.68 13.56 10.97
C LEU A 264 8.14 13.09 10.90
N ALA A 265 8.93 13.67 9.98
CA ALA A 265 10.32 13.32 9.74
C ALA A 265 11.31 14.28 10.42
N GLN A 266 10.83 15.19 11.28
CA GLN A 266 11.65 16.22 11.92
C GLN A 266 12.53 16.98 10.91
N TRP A 267 11.92 17.47 9.82
CA TRP A 267 12.65 18.16 8.75
C TRP A 267 13.46 19.34 9.31
N THR A 268 14.80 19.27 9.23
CA THR A 268 15.67 20.28 9.87
C THR A 268 16.24 21.30 8.90
N SER A 269 16.46 20.97 7.62
CA SER A 269 17.02 21.91 6.65
C SER A 269 15.99 22.97 6.22
N ALA A 270 16.44 24.21 5.93
CA ALA A 270 15.54 25.30 5.57
C ALA A 270 14.65 24.98 4.34
N ALA A 271 15.24 24.40 3.29
CA ALA A 271 14.51 24.02 2.08
C ALA A 271 13.48 22.93 2.36
N ARG A 272 13.89 21.85 3.05
CA ARG A 272 12.96 20.75 3.37
C ARG A 272 11.82 21.20 4.26
N ARG A 273 12.08 22.07 5.24
CA ARG A 273 11.04 22.67 6.08
C ARG A 273 10.06 23.51 5.28
N ALA A 274 10.55 24.43 4.46
CA ALA A 274 9.69 25.25 3.61
C ALA A 274 8.80 24.37 2.73
N GLY A 275 9.39 23.30 2.16
CA GLY A 275 8.69 22.28 1.38
C GLY A 275 7.45 21.73 2.08
N VAL A 276 7.52 21.35 3.36
CA VAL A 276 6.36 20.86 4.13
C VAL A 276 5.16 21.80 4.07
N PHE A 277 5.40 23.11 4.14
CA PHE A 277 4.34 24.13 4.19
C PHE A 277 3.87 24.59 2.81
N THR A 278 4.77 24.59 1.82
CA THR A 278 4.48 25.04 0.45
C THR A 278 4.04 23.92 -0.48
N HIS A 279 4.23 22.67 -0.08
CA HIS A 279 3.85 21.50 -0.87
C HIS A 279 2.37 21.51 -1.22
N VAL A 280 2.07 21.22 -2.50
CA VAL A 280 0.72 21.19 -3.02
C VAL A 280 0.15 19.81 -2.81
N TYR A 281 -0.83 19.73 -1.92
CA TYR A 281 -1.63 18.53 -1.66
C TYR A 281 -3.10 18.88 -1.94
N GLN A 282 -3.87 17.97 -2.53
CA GLN A 282 -5.29 18.23 -2.88
C GLN A 282 -5.53 19.57 -3.60
N GLY A 283 -4.62 19.96 -4.50
CA GLY A 283 -4.74 21.15 -5.34
C GLY A 283 -4.37 22.49 -4.70
N ARG A 284 -3.85 22.52 -3.46
CA ARG A 284 -3.37 23.77 -2.83
C ARG A 284 -2.19 23.59 -1.87
N PRO A 285 -1.35 24.62 -1.67
CA PRO A 285 -0.44 24.66 -0.54
C PRO A 285 -1.24 24.78 0.77
N HIS A 286 -0.76 24.13 1.82
CA HIS A 286 -1.47 24.08 3.11
C HIS A 286 -0.96 25.12 4.11
N GLY A 287 0.20 25.75 3.87
CA GLY A 287 0.80 26.67 4.82
C GLY A 287 0.91 26.02 6.21
N ALA A 288 0.67 26.81 7.26
CA ALA A 288 0.76 26.32 8.63
C ALA A 288 -0.23 25.19 8.98
N GLU A 289 -1.30 24.99 8.19
CA GLU A 289 -2.24 23.87 8.37
C GLU A 289 -1.57 22.52 8.11
N ALA A 290 -0.47 22.48 7.34
CA ALA A 290 0.33 21.28 7.11
C ALA A 290 0.79 20.63 8.42
N LEU A 291 1.02 21.40 9.49
CA LEU A 291 1.40 20.86 10.81
C LEU A 291 0.31 19.99 11.44
N ARG A 292 -0.95 20.14 11.07
CA ARG A 292 -2.05 19.34 11.62
C ARG A 292 -2.44 18.16 10.72
N SER A 293 -1.91 18.13 9.50
CA SER A 293 -2.28 17.15 8.49
C SER A 293 -1.24 16.05 8.40
N MET A 294 -1.61 14.84 8.82
CA MET A 294 -0.76 13.66 8.60
C MET A 294 -0.62 13.37 7.10
N ASP A 295 -1.72 13.47 6.35
CA ASP A 295 -1.73 13.17 4.92
C ASP A 295 -0.83 14.10 4.11
N ALA A 296 -0.90 15.41 4.35
CA ALA A 296 -0.09 16.37 3.60
C ALA A 296 1.41 16.18 3.89
N GLN A 297 1.77 15.82 5.13
CA GLN A 297 3.15 15.53 5.49
C GLN A 297 3.63 14.19 4.92
N LEU A 298 2.77 13.16 4.88
CA LEU A 298 3.09 11.90 4.22
C LEU A 298 3.21 12.06 2.70
N ASP A 299 2.34 12.85 2.06
CA ASP A 299 2.41 13.17 0.62
C ASP A 299 3.72 13.92 0.28
N TYR A 300 4.09 14.88 1.12
CA TYR A 300 5.38 15.56 0.97
C TYR A 300 6.56 14.61 1.17
N LEU A 301 6.51 13.73 2.19
CA LEU A 301 7.54 12.72 2.43
C LEU A 301 7.70 11.75 1.26
N THR A 302 6.61 11.24 0.69
CA THR A 302 6.67 10.29 -0.43
C THR A 302 7.24 10.95 -1.68
N GLY A 303 6.83 12.19 -1.97
CA GLY A 303 7.42 13.01 -3.04
C GLY A 303 8.92 13.26 -2.83
N GLU A 304 9.33 13.58 -1.60
CA GLU A 304 10.73 13.78 -1.24
C GLU A 304 11.57 12.51 -1.42
N LEU A 305 11.07 11.37 -0.95
CA LEU A 305 11.75 10.08 -1.10
C LEU A 305 11.96 9.74 -2.57
N ALA A 306 10.93 9.92 -3.40
CA ALA A 306 11.00 9.65 -4.84
C ALA A 306 11.97 10.59 -5.57
N ALA A 307 11.93 11.90 -5.28
CA ALA A 307 12.69 12.90 -6.02
C ALA A 307 14.14 13.05 -5.54
N SER A 308 14.37 12.97 -4.23
CA SER A 308 15.65 13.32 -3.61
C SER A 308 16.42 12.13 -3.04
N TYR A 309 15.73 11.01 -2.79
CA TYR A 309 16.32 9.81 -2.21
C TYR A 309 16.00 8.55 -3.04
N PRO A 310 16.32 8.52 -4.35
CA PRO A 310 15.92 7.43 -5.24
C PRO A 310 16.44 6.05 -4.80
N GLY A 311 17.61 6.00 -4.13
CA GLY A 311 18.12 4.76 -3.54
C GLY A 311 17.29 4.24 -2.37
N VAL A 312 16.83 5.15 -1.50
CA VAL A 312 15.91 4.80 -0.40
C VAL A 312 14.56 4.38 -0.98
N SER A 313 14.02 5.16 -1.93
CA SER A 313 12.77 4.87 -2.63
C SER A 313 12.80 3.49 -3.27
N ALA A 314 13.87 3.13 -3.98
CA ALA A 314 14.02 1.80 -4.58
C ALA A 314 13.98 0.65 -3.56
N VAL A 315 14.55 0.84 -2.36
CA VAL A 315 14.52 -0.18 -1.31
C VAL A 315 13.13 -0.28 -0.69
N VAL A 316 12.52 0.84 -0.28
CA VAL A 316 11.23 0.82 0.41
C VAL A 316 10.07 0.47 -0.52
N MET A 317 10.22 0.63 -1.84
CA MET A 317 9.23 0.22 -2.83
C MET A 317 9.43 -1.22 -3.35
N ASN A 318 10.49 -1.91 -2.93
CA ASN A 318 10.74 -3.28 -3.38
C ASN A 318 9.77 -4.26 -2.67
N PRO A 319 8.93 -5.02 -3.41
CA PRO A 319 7.98 -5.96 -2.81
C PRO A 319 8.64 -7.06 -1.96
N ALA A 320 9.91 -7.37 -2.20
CA ALA A 320 10.66 -8.37 -1.47
C ALA A 320 11.42 -7.82 -0.25
N VAL A 321 11.33 -6.52 0.04
CA VAL A 321 12.04 -5.90 1.16
C VAL A 321 11.52 -6.42 2.50
N THR A 322 12.42 -6.72 3.43
CA THR A 322 12.02 -6.98 4.83
C THR A 322 11.80 -5.66 5.56
N VAL A 323 11.00 -5.67 6.63
CA VAL A 323 10.76 -4.46 7.43
C VAL A 323 12.07 -3.93 8.05
N GLU A 324 13.01 -4.81 8.40
CA GLU A 324 14.34 -4.42 8.87
C GLU A 324 15.18 -3.76 7.78
N GLN A 325 15.19 -4.29 6.55
CA GLN A 325 15.94 -3.70 5.43
C GLN A 325 15.42 -2.31 5.09
N ALA A 326 14.10 -2.14 5.03
CA ALA A 326 13.48 -0.83 4.82
C ALA A 326 13.82 0.14 5.95
N SER A 327 13.70 -0.33 7.20
CA SER A 327 14.00 0.47 8.39
C SER A 327 15.45 0.95 8.44
N ASP A 328 16.39 0.05 8.15
CA ASP A 328 17.83 0.34 8.16
C ASP A 328 18.20 1.33 7.05
N GLU A 329 17.61 1.19 5.86
CA GLU A 329 17.86 2.11 4.74
C GLU A 329 17.39 3.53 5.04
N VAL A 330 16.18 3.67 5.60
CA VAL A 330 15.61 4.96 5.97
C VAL A 330 16.50 5.66 7.01
N VAL A 331 16.87 5.00 8.10
CA VAL A 331 17.70 5.65 9.12
C VAL A 331 19.13 5.95 8.64
N TYR A 332 19.73 5.06 7.82
CA TYR A 332 21.11 5.21 7.37
C TYR A 332 21.31 6.28 6.29
N THR A 333 20.30 6.47 5.43
CA THR A 333 20.43 7.28 4.22
C THR A 333 19.54 8.53 4.26
N PHE A 334 18.33 8.44 4.80
CA PHE A 334 17.38 9.56 4.84
C PHE A 334 17.49 10.39 6.12
N GLU A 335 17.51 9.76 7.29
CA GLU A 335 17.53 10.48 8.59
C GLU A 335 18.93 10.90 9.01
N VAL A 336 19.89 9.96 8.94
CA VAL A 336 21.31 10.19 9.24
C VAL A 336 21.54 10.81 10.64
N PRO A 337 21.14 10.12 11.73
CA PRO A 337 21.33 10.64 13.08
C PRO A 337 22.81 10.83 13.42
N GLY A 338 23.12 11.80 14.29
CA GLY A 338 24.51 12.09 14.68
C GLY A 338 25.28 10.89 15.22
N ALA A 339 24.58 9.90 15.81
CA ALA A 339 25.16 8.66 16.32
C ALA A 339 25.83 7.78 15.23
N ILE A 340 25.47 7.94 13.96
CA ILE A 340 26.11 7.22 12.84
C ILE A 340 27.18 8.05 12.12
N LEU A 341 27.55 9.20 12.67
CA LEU A 341 28.53 10.11 12.11
C LEU A 341 29.78 10.18 12.97
N SER A 342 30.94 10.24 12.30
CA SER A 342 32.21 10.60 12.92
C SER A 342 32.90 11.64 12.04
N GLY A 343 33.22 12.81 12.61
CA GLY A 343 33.79 13.93 11.86
C GLY A 343 32.93 14.39 10.67
N GLY A 344 31.59 14.26 10.77
CA GLY A 344 30.66 14.60 9.69
C GLY A 344 30.56 13.57 8.55
N ARG A 345 31.23 12.42 8.67
CA ARG A 345 31.14 11.32 7.69
C ARG A 345 30.38 10.14 8.27
N LYS A 346 29.60 9.46 7.42
CA LYS A 346 28.87 8.25 7.79
C LYS A 346 29.85 7.12 8.16
N LEU A 347 29.62 6.51 9.30
CA LEU A 347 30.29 5.28 9.70
C LEU A 347 29.84 4.12 8.78
N PRO A 348 30.68 3.11 8.54
CA PRO A 348 30.30 1.91 7.79
C PRO A 348 29.08 1.23 8.42
N ARG A 349 28.24 0.57 7.61
CA ARG A 349 27.07 -0.15 8.13
C ARG A 349 27.42 -1.20 9.17
N THR A 350 28.59 -1.79 9.09
CA THR A 350 29.10 -2.81 10.03
C THR A 350 29.60 -2.24 11.36
N ASP A 351 29.68 -0.91 11.49
CA ASP A 351 30.14 -0.25 12.71
C ASP A 351 29.17 -0.53 13.88
N PRO A 352 29.66 -0.82 15.10
CA PRO A 352 28.82 -1.08 16.26
C PRO A 352 27.81 0.03 16.58
N ALA A 353 28.17 1.30 16.39
CA ALA A 353 27.26 2.42 16.62
C ALA A 353 26.11 2.43 15.60
N VAL A 354 26.40 2.10 14.34
CA VAL A 354 25.37 1.97 13.30
C VAL A 354 24.46 0.78 13.57
N GLN A 355 25.03 -0.37 13.95
CA GLN A 355 24.25 -1.57 14.30
C GLN A 355 23.37 -1.35 15.53
N ALA A 356 23.82 -0.55 16.51
CA ALA A 356 23.01 -0.15 17.65
C ALA A 356 21.80 0.69 17.21
N VAL A 357 22.00 1.66 16.31
CA VAL A 357 20.91 2.48 15.75
C VAL A 357 19.93 1.62 14.96
N PHE A 358 20.41 0.70 14.12
CA PHE A 358 19.54 -0.25 13.40
C PHE A 358 18.70 -1.09 14.37
N THR A 359 19.32 -1.65 15.40
CA THR A 359 18.63 -2.44 16.42
C THR A 359 17.52 -1.63 17.10
N GLN A 360 17.81 -0.37 17.44
CA GLN A 360 16.84 0.54 18.03
C GLN A 360 15.65 0.84 17.11
N ARG A 361 15.91 1.08 15.80
CA ARG A 361 14.87 1.49 14.83
C ARG A 361 14.02 0.34 14.30
N ARG A 362 14.54 -0.88 14.28
CA ARG A 362 13.77 -2.05 13.80
C ARG A 362 12.57 -2.39 14.69
N ALA A 363 12.64 -2.13 15.99
CA ALA A 363 11.55 -2.42 16.92
C ALA A 363 10.26 -1.64 16.61
N PRO A 364 10.27 -0.30 16.49
CA PRO A 364 9.08 0.43 16.08
C PRO A 364 8.62 0.12 14.66
N SER A 365 9.52 -0.22 13.74
CA SER A 365 9.15 -0.66 12.38
C SER A 365 8.37 -1.98 12.40
N ARG A 366 8.78 -2.96 13.21
CA ARG A 366 8.00 -4.19 13.44
C ARG A 366 6.64 -3.89 14.07
N ARG A 367 6.59 -2.97 15.05
CA ARG A 367 5.35 -2.53 15.67
C ARG A 367 4.40 -1.90 14.66
N ALA A 368 4.91 -1.04 13.77
CA ALA A 368 4.10 -0.41 12.72
C ALA A 368 3.52 -1.44 11.75
N ARG A 369 4.30 -2.48 11.39
CA ARG A 369 3.83 -3.61 10.59
C ARG A 369 2.65 -4.32 11.24
N VAL A 370 2.80 -4.69 12.52
CA VAL A 370 1.77 -5.39 13.32
C VAL A 370 0.54 -4.51 13.54
N ALA A 371 0.74 -3.21 13.81
CA ALA A 371 -0.36 -2.28 14.02
C ALA A 371 -1.29 -2.23 12.80
N PHE A 372 -0.75 -2.33 11.58
CA PHE A 372 -1.53 -2.36 10.35
C PHE A 372 -2.09 -3.75 10.02
N ALA A 373 -1.25 -4.79 10.02
CA ALA A 373 -1.62 -6.12 9.53
C ALA A 373 -2.24 -7.05 10.57
N GLY A 374 -2.29 -6.65 11.85
CA GLY A 374 -2.59 -7.56 12.95
C GLY A 374 -1.35 -8.32 13.45
N PRO A 375 -1.48 -9.06 14.58
CA PRO A 375 -0.39 -9.79 15.23
C PRO A 375 0.28 -10.87 14.36
#